data_AF-A0A0F6RBW2-F1
#
_entry.id   AF-A0A0F6RBW2-F1
#
_cell.length_a   1.000
_cell.length_b   1.000
_cell.length_c   1.000
_cell.angle_alpha   90.00
_cell.angle_beta   90.00
_cell.angle_gamma   90.00
#
_symmetry.space_group_name_H-M   'P 1'
#
loop_
_entity.id
_entity.type
_entity.pdbx_description
1 polymer ?
#
loop_
_entity_poly.entity_id
_entity_poly.type
_entity_poly.pdbx_seq_one_letter_code
_entity_poly.pdbx_strand_id
1 'polypeptide(L)'
;MIGKLFKGKPKEKEPEEELIPVPVPALVAVLLNQENEKGSPLTEAEVIEIRDNAACIMMPISAAEQMAESRGYPDLDPEYAWEQWQQARKELIEDENS
;
A
#
# COMPACT_ATOMS: atom_id res chain seq x y z
N MET A 1 -23.74 50.21 10.37
CA MET A 1 -22.43 49.73 10.90
C MET A 1 -21.76 48.90 9.81
N ILE A 2 -20.47 49.12 9.64
CA ILE A 2 -19.65 48.73 8.47
C ILE A 2 -19.29 47.25 8.56
N GLY A 3 -19.63 46.46 7.53
CA GLY A 3 -19.25 45.05 7.43
C GLY A 3 -17.74 44.90 7.25
N LYS A 4 -17.08 44.19 8.18
CA LYS A 4 -15.68 43.78 8.01
C LYS A 4 -15.63 42.66 6.96
N LEU A 5 -15.23 43.02 5.74
CA LEU A 5 -14.83 42.10 4.70
C LEU A 5 -13.47 41.49 5.08
N PHE A 6 -13.47 40.26 5.60
CA PHE A 6 -12.25 39.48 5.75
C PHE A 6 -11.80 38.97 4.38
N LYS A 7 -10.88 39.70 3.73
CA LYS A 7 -10.10 39.17 2.59
C LYS A 7 -8.99 38.29 3.18
N GLY A 8 -9.25 36.99 3.29
CA GLY A 8 -8.17 36.02 3.49
C GLY A 8 -7.15 36.17 2.36
N LYS A 9 -5.86 36.21 2.69
CA LYS A 9 -4.81 36.18 1.67
C LYS A 9 -4.96 34.87 0.87
N PRO A 10 -4.79 34.88 -0.46
CA PRO A 10 -4.73 33.63 -1.21
C PRO A 10 -3.61 32.78 -0.61
N LYS A 11 -3.93 31.55 -0.17
CA LYS A 11 -2.89 30.57 0.14
C LYS A 11 -2.10 30.37 -1.15
N GLU A 12 -0.79 30.59 -1.10
CA GLU A 12 0.11 30.13 -2.16
C GLU A 12 -0.19 28.65 -2.40
N LYS A 13 -0.37 28.26 -3.67
CA LYS A 13 -0.56 26.85 -4.01
C LYS A 13 0.73 26.14 -3.65
N GLU A 14 0.69 25.30 -2.61
CA GLU A 14 1.75 24.31 -2.39
C GLU A 14 1.88 23.47 -3.68
N PRO A 15 3.10 23.05 -4.05
CA PRO A 15 3.29 22.20 -5.22
C PRO A 15 2.38 20.97 -5.09
N GLU A 16 1.63 20.66 -6.14
CA GLU A 16 0.80 19.46 -6.18
C GLU A 16 1.74 18.25 -6.08
N GLU A 17 1.68 17.55 -4.94
CA GLU A 17 2.48 16.37 -4.67
C GLU A 17 2.13 15.24 -5.64
N GLU A 18 3.14 14.47 -6.07
CA GLU A 18 2.95 13.34 -6.97
C GLU A 18 2.03 12.30 -6.32
N LEU A 19 1.05 11.83 -7.09
CA LEU A 19 0.12 10.78 -6.67
C LEU A 19 0.65 9.43 -7.11
N ILE A 20 0.75 8.50 -6.17
CA ILE A 20 1.15 7.12 -6.44
C ILE A 20 -0.02 6.16 -6.21
N PRO A 21 -0.11 5.06 -6.98
CA PRO A 21 -1.06 4.00 -6.70
C PRO A 21 -0.60 3.21 -5.46
N VAL A 22 -1.47 3.09 -4.46
CA VAL A 22 -1.20 2.31 -3.25
C VAL A 22 -2.23 1.18 -3.12
N PRO A 23 -1.81 -0.09 -3.02
CA PRO A 23 -2.71 -1.20 -2.76
C PRO A 23 -3.49 -1.03 -1.44
N VAL A 24 -4.81 -1.18 -1.51
CA VAL A 24 -5.71 -1.18 -0.36
C VAL A 24 -6.75 -2.30 -0.55
N PRO A 25 -6.67 -3.42 0.21
CA PRO A 25 -5.74 -3.69 1.31
C PRO A 25 -4.28 -3.86 0.86
N ALA A 26 -3.36 -3.91 1.84
CA ALA A 26 -1.92 -4.09 1.60
C ALA A 26 -1.65 -5.33 0.75
N LEU A 27 -0.75 -5.23 -0.23
CA LEU A 27 -0.46 -6.33 -1.16
C LEU A 27 0.08 -7.56 -0.42
N VAL A 28 0.95 -7.36 0.57
CA VAL A 28 1.45 -8.46 1.43
C VAL A 28 0.32 -9.21 2.14
N ALA A 29 -0.71 -8.48 2.60
CA ALA A 29 -1.84 -9.08 3.30
C ALA A 29 -2.78 -9.84 2.34
N VAL A 30 -2.96 -9.33 1.11
CA VAL A 30 -3.72 -10.03 0.07
C VAL A 30 -3.02 -11.34 -0.29
N LEU A 31 -1.71 -11.31 -0.53
CA LEU A 31 -0.93 -12.49 -0.89
C LEU A 31 -0.94 -13.55 0.22
N LEU A 32 -0.80 -13.14 1.48
CA LEU A 32 -0.92 -14.05 2.63
C LEU A 32 -2.30 -14.70 2.69
N ASN A 33 -3.37 -13.92 2.54
CA ASN A 33 -4.72 -14.47 2.52
C ASN A 33 -4.92 -15.46 1.37
N GLN A 34 -4.48 -15.10 0.16
CA GLN A 34 -4.61 -15.97 -1.02
C GLN A 34 -3.81 -17.27 -0.88
N GLU A 35 -2.61 -17.22 -0.30
CA GLU A 35 -1.82 -18.43 -0.06
C GLU A 35 -2.47 -19.33 1.00
N ASN A 36 -3.00 -18.74 2.08
CA ASN A 36 -3.71 -19.46 3.12
C ASN A 36 -4.99 -20.12 2.58
N GLU A 37 -5.76 -19.42 1.74
CA GLU A 37 -6.94 -19.97 1.07
C GLU A 37 -6.59 -21.10 0.09
N LYS A 38 -5.47 -20.95 -0.64
CA LYS A 38 -4.97 -21.97 -1.56
C LYS A 38 -4.42 -23.20 -0.81
N GLY A 39 -3.92 -23.02 0.41
CA GLY A 39 -3.32 -24.08 1.24
C GLY A 39 -1.99 -24.62 0.70
N SER A 40 -1.36 -23.92 -0.24
CA SER A 40 -0.06 -24.29 -0.82
C SER A 40 0.65 -23.03 -1.33
N PRO A 41 1.99 -23.04 -1.44
CA PRO A 41 2.75 -21.86 -1.88
C PRO A 41 2.20 -21.24 -3.17
N LEU A 42 2.13 -19.90 -3.22
CA LEU A 42 1.84 -19.18 -4.46
C LEU A 42 3.02 -19.32 -5.44
N THR A 43 2.69 -19.50 -6.71
CA THR A 43 3.63 -19.43 -7.82
C THR A 43 3.87 -17.99 -8.22
N GLU A 44 4.99 -17.72 -8.89
CA GLU A 44 5.30 -16.38 -9.42
C GLU A 44 4.17 -15.81 -10.29
N ALA A 45 3.58 -16.64 -11.15
CA ALA A 45 2.47 -16.24 -12.00
C ALA A 45 1.25 -15.79 -11.19
N GLU A 46 0.90 -16.52 -10.12
CA GLU A 46 -0.22 -16.15 -9.24
C GLU A 46 0.08 -14.87 -8.46
N VAL A 47 1.31 -14.68 -7.98
CA VAL A 47 1.71 -13.44 -7.29
C VAL A 47 1.59 -12.22 -8.20
N ILE A 48 2.06 -12.35 -9.45
CA ILE A 48 1.94 -11.29 -10.45
C ILE A 48 0.47 -11.02 -10.78
N GLU A 49 -0.34 -12.06 -10.98
CA GLU A 49 -1.77 -11.92 -11.25
C GLU A 49 -2.52 -11.22 -10.10
N ILE A 50 -2.22 -11.58 -8.85
CA ILE A 50 -2.80 -10.93 -7.67
C ILE A 50 -2.39 -9.45 -7.61
N ARG A 51 -1.12 -9.14 -7.87
CA ARG A 51 -0.61 -7.76 -7.92
C ARG A 51 -1.31 -6.93 -9.00
N ASP A 52 -1.45 -7.48 -10.20
CA ASP A 52 -2.07 -6.77 -11.33
C ASP A 52 -3.57 -6.50 -11.12
N ASN A 53 -4.24 -7.33 -10.29
CA ASN A 53 -5.65 -7.19 -9.95
C ASN A 53 -5.90 -6.51 -8.59
N ALA A 54 -4.85 -6.06 -7.89
CA ALA A 54 -4.99 -5.41 -6.60
C ALA A 54 -5.75 -4.07 -6.73
N ALA A 55 -6.70 -3.84 -5.83
CA ALA A 55 -7.39 -2.55 -5.76
C ALA A 55 -6.42 -1.47 -5.24
N CYS A 56 -6.26 -0.40 -6.02
CA CYS A 56 -5.36 0.70 -5.69
C CYS A 56 -6.13 2.01 -5.47
N ILE A 57 -5.66 2.81 -4.52
CA ILE A 57 -6.09 4.20 -4.34
C ILE A 57 -4.94 5.12 -4.75
N MET A 58 -5.22 6.14 -5.54
CA MET A 58 -4.24 7.18 -5.85
C MET A 58 -4.15 8.15 -4.67
N MET A 59 -2.96 8.33 -4.12
CA MET A 59 -2.75 9.29 -3.02
C MET A 59 -1.37 9.94 -3.07
N PRO A 60 -1.21 11.10 -2.42
CA PRO A 60 0.09 11.75 -2.32
C PRO A 60 1.11 10.85 -1.60
N ILE A 61 2.38 10.94 -2.00
CA ILE A 61 3.48 10.15 -1.40
C ILE A 61 3.48 10.27 0.13
N SER A 62 3.39 11.49 0.67
CA SER A 62 3.34 11.76 2.10
C SER A 62 2.16 11.07 2.81
N ALA A 63 1.03 10.89 2.14
CA ALA A 63 -0.12 10.17 2.68
C ALA A 63 0.10 8.64 2.63
N ALA A 64 0.78 8.15 1.59
CA ALA A 64 1.18 6.75 1.50
C ALA A 64 2.17 6.36 2.61
N GLU A 65 3.16 7.22 2.88
CA GLU A 65 4.12 7.06 3.99
C GLU A 65 3.41 7.02 5.35
N GLN A 66 2.52 7.98 5.63
CA GLN A 66 1.73 8.00 6.87
C GLN A 66 0.85 6.74 7.02
N MET A 67 0.26 6.25 5.93
CA MET A 67 -0.51 5.03 5.96
C MET A 67 0.38 3.80 6.23
N ALA A 68 1.56 3.72 5.61
CA ALA A 68 2.50 2.65 5.86
C ALA A 68 2.93 2.62 7.34
N GLU A 69 3.26 3.77 7.92
CA GLU A 69 3.56 3.89 9.36
C GLU A 69 2.38 3.46 10.23
N SER A 70 1.16 3.87 9.88
CA SER A 70 -0.05 3.52 10.66
C SER A 70 -0.39 2.03 10.59
N ARG A 71 -0.04 1.32 9.52
CA ARG A 71 -0.28 -0.14 9.40
C ARG A 71 0.62 -0.93 10.35
N GLY A 72 1.81 -0.41 10.69
CA GLY A 72 2.76 -1.03 11.61
C GLY A 72 3.61 -2.16 11.00
N TYR A 73 3.50 -2.39 9.69
CA TYR A 73 4.34 -3.31 8.93
C TYR A 73 4.54 -2.78 7.50
N PRO A 74 5.70 -3.04 6.86
CA PRO A 74 5.93 -2.63 5.48
C PRO A 74 5.05 -3.44 4.52
N ASP A 75 4.62 -2.80 3.42
CA ASP A 75 3.98 -3.47 2.29
C ASP A 75 5.02 -3.83 1.22
N LEU A 76 4.62 -4.58 0.20
CA LEU A 76 5.49 -4.92 -0.93
C LEU A 76 5.56 -3.78 -1.95
N ASP A 77 6.73 -3.59 -2.53
CA ASP A 77 6.90 -2.84 -3.77
C ASP A 77 6.28 -3.66 -4.93
N PRO A 78 5.25 -3.14 -5.63
CA PRO A 78 4.63 -3.83 -6.74
C PRO A 78 5.61 -4.16 -7.89
N GLU A 79 6.70 -3.41 -8.06
CA GLU A 79 7.72 -3.71 -9.09
C GLU A 79 8.52 -4.97 -8.77
N TYR A 80 8.68 -5.30 -7.49
CA TYR A 80 9.44 -6.44 -6.97
C TYR A 80 8.55 -7.41 -6.19
N ALA A 81 7.26 -7.49 -6.56
CA ALA A 81 6.25 -8.22 -5.78
C ALA A 81 6.61 -9.68 -5.56
N TRP A 82 7.21 -10.36 -6.55
CA TRP A 82 7.61 -11.75 -6.43
C TRP A 82 8.75 -11.95 -5.45
N GLU A 83 9.85 -11.21 -5.64
CA GLU A 83 11.04 -11.32 -4.81
C GLU A 83 10.75 -10.95 -3.35
N GLN A 84 10.00 -9.87 -3.14
CA GLN A 84 9.64 -9.44 -1.79
C GLN A 84 8.60 -10.35 -1.14
N TRP A 85 7.66 -10.92 -1.91
CA TRP A 85 6.76 -11.95 -1.38
C TRP A 85 7.53 -13.16 -0.88
N GLN A 86 8.50 -13.66 -1.64
CA GLN A 86 9.30 -14.82 -1.24
C GLN A 86 10.09 -14.60 0.06
N GLN A 87 10.48 -13.36 0.35
CA GLN A 87 11.09 -12.97 1.62
C GLN A 87 10.04 -12.92 2.73
N ALA A 88 8.99 -12.11 2.55
CA ALA A 88 7.93 -11.91 3.54
C ALA A 88 7.23 -13.23 3.92
N ARG A 89 6.97 -14.10 2.93
CA ARG A 89 6.34 -15.41 3.09
C ARG A 89 7.08 -16.30 4.08
N LYS A 90 8.43 -16.28 4.07
CA LYS A 90 9.22 -17.08 5.02
C LYS A 90 8.98 -16.60 6.44
N GLU A 91 9.07 -15.30 6.65
CA GLU A 91 8.85 -14.68 7.95
C GLU A 91 7.42 -14.93 8.46
N LEU A 92 6.41 -14.72 7.61
CA LEU A 92 5.00 -14.83 7.99
C LEU A 92 4.51 -16.27 8.22
N ILE A 93 5.06 -17.26 7.51
CA ILE A 93 4.59 -18.67 7.59
C ILE A 93 5.47 -19.50 8.55
N GLU A 94 6.75 -19.15 8.74
CA GLU A 94 7.59 -19.80 9.75
C GLU A 94 7.16 -19.42 11.18
N ASP A 95 6.64 -18.21 11.38
CA ASP A 95 6.11 -17.74 12.67
C ASP A 95 4.82 -18.46 13.09
N GLU A 96 4.01 -18.98 12.15
CA GLU A 96 2.80 -19.75 12.48
C GLU A 96 3.10 -21.19 12.94
N ASN A 97 4.32 -21.68 12.72
CA ASN A 97 4.74 -23.04 13.05
C ASN A 97 5.68 -23.14 14.27
N SER A 98 5.94 -22.03 14.97
CA SER A 98 6.80 -21.96 16.17
C SER A 98 6.03 -21.88 17.49
#